data_AF-A0A7W4J1C1-F1
#
_entry.id   AF-A0A7W4J1C1-F1
#
_cell.length_a   1.000
_cell.length_b   1.000
_cell.length_c   1.000
_cell.angle_alpha   90.00
_cell.angle_beta   90.00
_cell.angle_gamma   90.00
#
_symmetry.space_group_name_H-M   'P 1'
#
loop_
_entity.id
_entity.type
_entity.pdbx_description
1 polymer ?
#
loop_
_entity_poly.entity_id
_entity_poly.type
_entity_poly.pdbx_seq_one_letter_code
_entity_poly.pdbx_strand_id
1 'polypeptide(L)' 'MTQEPQLTPWQQRVLDAVAPSSGGFDPRTDQVASRLGAFTRAVYGALRALERKGIITRSHDAPIRWRRA' A
#
# COMPACT_ATOMS: atom_id res chain seq x y z
N MET A 1 -25.31 2.59 7.11
CA MET A 1 -24.72 1.29 6.73
C MET A 1 -23.33 1.58 6.21
N THR A 2 -22.28 1.33 6.98
CA THR A 2 -20.90 1.56 6.52
C THR A 2 -20.43 0.25 5.94
N GLN A 3 -20.49 0.11 4.63
CA GLN A 3 -20.03 -1.09 3.92
C GLN A 3 -18.49 -1.12 4.04
N GLU A 4 -17.95 -2.05 4.83
CA GLU A 4 -16.50 -2.25 4.88
C GLU A 4 -16.00 -2.54 3.45
N PRO A 5 -14.96 -1.84 2.97
CA PRO A 5 -14.48 -2.01 1.62
C PRO A 5 -13.94 -3.44 1.45
N GLN A 6 -14.64 -4.29 0.70
CA GLN A 6 -14.15 -5.62 0.39
C GLN A 6 -12.80 -5.51 -0.34
N LEU A 7 -11.80 -6.17 0.23
CA LEU A 7 -10.45 -6.27 -0.30
C LEU A 7 -10.25 -7.63 -0.95
N THR A 8 -9.60 -7.65 -2.10
CA THR A 8 -9.15 -8.91 -2.68
C THR A 8 -8.00 -9.48 -1.85
N PRO A 9 -7.74 -10.80 -1.89
CA PRO A 9 -6.59 -11.40 -1.20
C PRO A 9 -5.26 -10.71 -1.56
N TRP A 10 -5.12 -10.28 -2.81
CA TRP A 10 -3.94 -9.51 -3.25
C TRP A 10 -3.86 -8.13 -2.60
N GLN A 11 -4.96 -7.39 -2.55
CA GLN A 11 -5.01 -6.09 -1.87
C GLN A 11 -4.72 -6.20 -0.38
N GLN A 12 -5.21 -7.27 0.27
CA GLN A 12 -4.90 -7.54 1.67
C GLN A 12 -3.40 -7.74 1.88
N ARG A 13 -2.75 -8.59 1.06
CA ARG A 13 -1.29 -8.80 1.14
C ARG A 13 -0.50 -7.51 0.92
N VAL A 14 -0.95 -6.67 -0.03
CA VAL A 14 -0.33 -5.36 -0.27
C VAL A 14 -0.52 -4.44 0.93
N LEU A 15 -1.70 -4.41 1.54
CA LEU A 15 -1.98 -3.61 2.73
C LEU A 15 -1.11 -4.03 3.92
N ASP A 16 -0.95 -5.33 4.15
CA ASP A 16 -0.05 -5.86 5.18
C ASP A 16 1.42 -5.48 4.89
N ALA A 17 1.82 -5.49 3.62
CA ALA A 17 3.15 -5.06 3.20
C ALA A 17 3.38 -3.54 3.24
N VAL A 18 2.33 -2.72 3.44
CA VAL A 18 2.44 -1.26 3.66
C VAL A 18 2.79 -0.91 5.12
N ALA A 19 2.85 -1.90 6.02
CA ALA A 19 3.29 -1.68 7.39
C ALA A 19 4.67 -0.98 7.45
N PRO A 20 4.88 -0.04 8.39
CA PRO A 20 6.16 0.64 8.54
C PRO A 20 7.29 -0.38 8.73
N SER A 21 8.40 -0.19 8.03
CA SER A 21 9.63 -0.92 8.36
C SER A 21 10.08 -0.51 9.77
N SER A 22 10.78 -1.37 10.49
CA SER A 22 11.30 -1.12 11.86
C SER A 22 12.11 0.19 12.05
N GLY A 23 12.39 0.95 10.98
CA GLY A 23 12.97 2.29 11.02
C GLY A 23 11.97 3.46 11.01
N GLY A 24 10.65 3.22 11.17
CA GLY A 24 9.64 4.26 11.33
C GLY A 24 9.24 5.02 10.06
N PHE A 25 9.73 4.60 8.89
CA PHE A 25 9.38 5.22 7.61
C PHE A 25 8.34 4.41 6.83
N ASP A 26 7.38 5.14 6.27
CA ASP A 26 6.40 4.62 5.32
C ASP A 26 7.08 4.03 4.08
N PRO A 27 6.71 2.81 3.65
CA PRO A 27 7.38 2.15 2.53
C PRO A 27 7.06 2.80 1.18
N ARG A 28 8.04 2.78 0.29
CA ARG A 28 7.87 3.11 -1.14
C ARG A 28 7.26 1.93 -1.90
N THR A 29 6.66 2.18 -3.06
CA THR A 29 6.11 1.13 -3.94
C THR A 29 7.12 0.00 -4.21
N ASP A 30 8.38 0.35 -4.47
CA ASP A 30 9.45 -0.62 -4.74
C ASP A 30 9.77 -1.49 -3.52
N GLN A 31 9.74 -0.92 -2.30
CA GLN A 31 9.94 -1.67 -1.07
C GLN A 31 8.77 -2.63 -0.80
N VAL A 32 7.53 -2.20 -1.03
CA VAL A 32 6.35 -3.08 -0.94
C VAL A 32 6.45 -4.21 -1.97
N ALA A 33 6.90 -3.91 -3.19
CA ALA A 33 7.11 -4.89 -4.24
C ALA A 33 8.19 -5.92 -3.89
N SER A 34 9.31 -5.46 -3.34
CA SER A 34 10.39 -6.31 -2.85
C SER A 34 9.93 -7.25 -1.73
N ARG A 35 9.17 -6.75 -0.75
CA ARG A 35 8.62 -7.57 0.36
C ARG A 35 7.66 -8.66 -0.12
N LEU A 36 6.94 -8.41 -1.21
CA LEU A 36 5.96 -9.34 -1.77
C LEU A 36 6.55 -10.26 -2.85
N GLY A 37 7.81 -10.04 -3.27
CA GLY A 37 8.39 -10.73 -4.42
C GLY A 37 7.60 -10.51 -5.71
N ALA A 38 7.04 -9.31 -5.89
CA ALA A 38 6.09 -8.99 -6.95
C ALA A 38 6.57 -7.84 -7.83
N PHE A 39 5.99 -7.71 -9.03
CA PHE A 39 6.28 -6.60 -9.92
C PHE A 39 5.74 -5.26 -9.36
N THR A 40 6.58 -4.23 -9.39
CA THR A 40 6.26 -2.87 -8.91
C THR A 40 4.99 -2.31 -9.54
N ARG A 41 4.73 -2.61 -10.82
CA ARG A 41 3.51 -2.18 -11.53
C ARG A 41 2.23 -2.80 -10.96
N ALA A 42 2.25 -4.08 -10.60
CA ALA A 42 1.10 -4.77 -10.01
C ALA A 42 0.81 -4.27 -8.60
N VAL A 43 1.87 -4.04 -7.83
CA VAL A 43 1.80 -3.47 -6.47
C VAL A 43 1.28 -2.02 -6.52
N TYR A 44 1.79 -1.20 -7.43
CA TYR A 44 1.30 0.17 -7.62
C TYR A 44 -0.20 0.21 -7.92
N GLY A 45 -0.70 -0.69 -8.78
CA GLY A 45 -2.14 -0.82 -9.05
C GLY A 45 -2.97 -1.13 -7.80
N ALA A 46 -2.49 -2.04 -6.96
CA ALA A 46 -3.16 -2.37 -5.70
C ALA A 46 -3.10 -1.23 -4.67
N LEU A 47 -1.96 -0.55 -4.53
CA LEU A 47 -1.79 0.62 -3.65
C LEU A 47 -2.74 1.75 -4.06
N ARG A 48 -2.85 2.05 -5.37
CA ARG A 48 -3.82 3.02 -5.89
C ARG A 48 -5.28 2.59 -5.64
N ALA A 49 -5.57 1.30 -5.69
CA ALA A 49 -6.92 0.80 -5.36
C ALA A 49 -7.24 0.99 -3.87
N LEU A 50 -6.29 0.69 -2.99
CA LEU A 50 -6.41 0.91 -1.54
C LEU A 50 -6.53 2.41 -1.20
N GLU A 51 -5.79 3.27 -1.90
CA GLU A 51 -5.86 4.73 -1.75
C GLU A 51 -7.24 5.27 -2.14
N ARG A 52 -7.80 4.84 -3.27
CA ARG A 52 -9.16 5.23 -3.69
C ARG A 52 -10.24 4.74 -2.72
N LYS A 53 -9.99 3.65 -2.00
CA LYS A 53 -10.88 3.15 -0.94
C LYS A 53 -10.69 3.88 0.40
N GLY A 54 -9.72 4.81 0.50
CA GLY A 54 -9.41 5.54 1.73
C GLY A 54 -8.72 4.72 2.80
N ILE A 55 -8.10 3.58 2.45
CA ILE A 55 -7.47 2.65 3.40
C ILE A 55 -6.00 3.00 3.63
N ILE A 56 -5.35 3.52 2.60
CA ILE A 56 -3.99 4.04 2.67
C ILE A 56 -3.94 5.44 2.07
N THR A 57 -2.96 6.23 2.46
CA THR A 57 -2.65 7.52 1.86
C THR A 57 -1.22 7.51 1.36
N ARG A 58 -0.90 8.41 0.43
CA ARG A 58 0.46 8.58 -0.08
C ARG A 58 1.02 9.95 0.28
N SER A 59 2.32 10.02 0.49
CA SER A 59 3.01 11.31 0.62
C SER A 59 2.93 12.09 -0.69
N HIS A 60 2.77 13.41 -0.58
CA HIS A 60 2.90 14.32 -1.71
C HIS A 60 4.37 14.64 -2.02
N ASP A 61 5.28 14.41 -1.06
CA ASP A 61 6.72 14.54 -1.24
C ASP A 61 7.33 13.40 -2.06
N ALA A 62 8.34 13.74 -2.85
CA ALA A 62 9.17 12.79 -3.56
C ALA A 62 10.33 12.33 -2.65
N PRO A 63 10.56 11.01 -2.47
CA PRO A 63 9.85 9.90 -3.11
C PRO A 63 8.49 9.60 -2.47
N ILE A 64 7.51 9.17 -3.29
CA ILE A 64 6.17 8.76 -2.84
C ILE A 64 6.28 7.57 -1.88
N ARG A 65 5.72 7.73 -0.68
CA ARG A 65 5.61 6.73 0.38
C ARG A 65 4.15 6.45 0.70
N TRP A 66 3.85 5.25 1.17
CA TRP A 66 2.50 4.79 1.44
C TRP A 66 2.33 4.53 2.94
N ARG A 67 1.25 5.06 3.51
CA ARG A 67 0.90 4.89 4.94
C ARG A 67 -0.54 4.44 5.08
N ARG A 68 -0.88 3.73 6.15
CA ARG A 68 -2.28 3.42 6.46
C ARG A 68 -3.01 4.70 6.90
N ALA A 69 -4.26 4.85 6.44
CA ALA A 69 -5.14 5.98 6.76
C ALA A 69 -5.74 5.84 8.16
#